data_AF-A0A0S3CQM5-F1
#
_entry.id   AF-A0A0S3CQM5-F1
#
_cell.length_a   1.000
_cell.length_b   1.000
_cell.length_c   1.000
_cell.angle_alpha   90.00
_cell.angle_beta   90.00
_cell.angle_gamma   90.00
#
_symmetry.space_group_name_H-M   'P 1'
#
loop_
_entity.id
_entity.type
_entity.pdbx_description
1 polymer ?
#
loop_
_entity_poly.entity_id
_entity_poly.type
_entity_poly.pdbx_seq_one_letter_code
_entity_poly.pdbx_strand_id
1 'polypeptide(L)' 'VQPKVRVFPMQSSSLPETNRLVCYVTGFYPAEIEVKWFKNGQEETERVVSTDVIQNGDWTYQVLVMLETT' A
#
# COMPACT_ATOMS: atom_id res chain seq x y z
N VAL A 1 -0.46 18.33 -1.86
CA VAL A 1 -1.84 17.82 -2.01
C VAL A 1 -2.00 16.62 -1.09
N GLN A 2 -3.13 16.46 -0.40
CA GLN A 2 -3.35 15.34 0.52
C GLN A 2 -3.56 14.02 -0.24
N PRO A 3 -3.04 12.88 0.27
CA PRO A 3 -3.21 11.58 -0.37
C PRO A 3 -4.67 11.11 -0.33
N LYS A 4 -5.06 10.36 -1.34
CA LYS A 4 -6.24 9.50 -1.33
C LYS A 4 -5.80 8.07 -1.06
N VAL A 5 -6.46 7.42 -0.11
CA VAL A 5 -6.09 6.07 0.35
C VAL A 5 -7.23 5.10 0.09
N ARG A 6 -6.91 3.93 -0.47
CA ARG A 6 -7.85 2.83 -0.65
C ARG A 6 -7.19 1.52 -0.21
N VAL A 7 -7.88 0.76 0.63
CA VAL A 7 -7.46 -0.57 1.04
C VAL A 7 -8.37 -1.61 0.41
N PHE A 8 -7.80 -2.65 -0.19
CA PHE A 8 -8.57 -3.74 -0.79
C PHE A 8 -7.82 -5.08 -0.75
N PRO A 9 -8.55 -6.21 -0.69
CA PRO A 9 -7.94 -7.52 -0.79
C PRO A 9 -7.46 -7.78 -2.23
N MET A 10 -6.30 -8.42 -2.35
CA MET A 10 -5.76 -8.95 -3.60
C MET A 10 -5.74 -10.47 -3.49
N GLN A 11 -6.67 -11.12 -4.19
CA GLN A 11 -6.71 -12.57 -4.29
C GLN A 11 -5.64 -13.01 -5.30
N SER A 12 -4.70 -13.82 -4.84
CA SER A 12 -3.80 -14.53 -5.75
C SER A 12 -4.58 -15.67 -6.40
N SER A 13 -4.77 -15.61 -7.72
CA SER A 13 -5.44 -16.69 -8.47
C SER A 13 -4.66 -18.01 -8.44
N SER A 14 -3.38 -17.98 -8.08
CA SER A 14 -2.48 -19.15 -8.05
C SER A 14 -2.24 -19.74 -6.66
N LEU A 15 -2.52 -19.01 -5.59
CA LEU A 15 -2.27 -19.44 -4.20
C LEU A 15 -3.49 -19.07 -3.34
N PRO A 16 -4.46 -20.00 -3.16
CA PRO A 16 -5.68 -19.77 -2.38
C PRO A 16 -5.44 -19.34 -0.93
N GLU A 17 -4.26 -19.63 -0.39
CA GLU A 17 -3.89 -19.34 1.01
C GLU A 17 -3.13 -18.02 1.20
N THR A 18 -2.68 -17.35 0.13
CA THR A 18 -1.97 -16.07 0.27
C THR A 18 -2.96 -14.91 0.16
N ASN A 19 -3.62 -14.59 1.27
CA ASN A 19 -4.47 -13.41 1.36
C ASN A 19 -3.57 -12.17 1.46
N ARG A 20 -3.62 -11.28 0.46
CA ARG A 20 -2.88 -10.01 0.50
C ARG A 20 -3.86 -8.85 0.67
N LEU A 21 -3.49 -7.88 1.48
CA LEU A 21 -4.13 -6.56 1.49
C LEU A 21 -3.24 -5.57 0.77
N VAL A 22 -3.84 -4.70 -0.05
CA VAL A 22 -3.14 -3.63 -0.76
C VAL A 22 -3.64 -2.30 -0.25
N CYS A 23 -2.72 -1.45 0.20
CA CYS A 23 -2.97 -0.04 0.45
C CYS A 23 -2.49 0.75 -0.77
N TYR A 24 -3.42 1.24 -1.58
CA TYR A 24 -3.13 2.14 -2.71
C TYR A 24 -3.25 3.59 -2.23
N VAL A 25 -2.14 4.31 -2.32
CA VAL A 25 -2.05 5.72 -1.94
C VAL A 25 -1.70 6.54 -3.19
N THR A 26 -2.49 7.56 -3.52
CA THR A 26 -2.32 8.34 -4.76
C THR A 26 -2.74 9.79 -4.61
N GLY A 27 -2.35 10.64 -5.56
CA GLY A 27 -2.73 12.05 -5.61
C GLY A 27 -2.00 12.94 -4.63
N PHE A 28 -0.87 12.47 -4.06
CA PHE A 28 -0.11 13.22 -3.07
C PHE A 28 1.04 14.02 -3.69
N TYR A 29 1.41 15.11 -3.01
CA TYR A 29 2.59 15.94 -3.31
C TYR A 29 2.99 16.68 -2.02
N PRO A 30 4.28 16.72 -1.62
CA PRO A 30 5.47 16.28 -2.36
C PRO A 30 5.63 14.74 -2.39
N ALA A 31 6.75 14.23 -2.90
CA ALA A 31 6.97 12.79 -3.13
C ALA A 31 7.20 12.00 -1.83
N GLU A 32 7.61 12.66 -0.76
CA GLU A 32 7.89 12.05 0.53
C GLU A 32 6.59 11.56 1.19
N ILE A 33 6.56 10.27 1.52
CA ILE A 33 5.42 9.64 2.19
C ILE A 33 5.87 8.49 3.09
N GLU A 34 5.17 8.28 4.20
CA GLU A 34 5.31 7.11 5.07
C GLU A 34 3.95 6.42 5.18
N VAL A 35 3.92 5.10 4.97
CA VAL A 35 2.71 4.28 5.06
C VAL A 35 3.02 3.09 5.96
N LYS A 36 2.23 2.92 7.02
CA LYS A 36 2.40 1.87 8.02
C LYS A 36 1.17 0.99 8.10
N TRP A 37 1.39 -0.31 8.17
CA TRP A 37 0.34 -1.27 8.47
C TRP A 37 0.27 -1.49 9.98
N PHE A 38 -0.96 -1.56 10.50
CA PHE A 38 -1.22 -1.93 11.88
C PHE A 38 -2.20 -3.09 11.91
N LYS A 39 -1.85 -4.15 12.63
CA LYS A 39 -2.74 -5.27 12.94
C LYS A 39 -3.07 -5.22 14.42
N ASN A 40 -4.34 -5.05 14.75
CA ASN A 40 -4.81 -4.95 16.14
C ASN A 40 -4.06 -3.90 16.98
N GLY A 41 -3.66 -2.79 16.36
CA GLY A 41 -2.93 -1.70 17.01
C GLY A 41 -1.41 -1.89 17.12
N GLN A 42 -0.87 -3.02 16.66
CA GLN A 42 0.57 -3.26 16.58
C GLN A 42 1.06 -3.03 15.15
N GLU A 43 2.19 -2.33 14.99
CA GLU A 43 2.80 -2.08 13.69
C GLU A 43 3.33 -3.40 13.09
N GLU A 44 2.97 -3.66 11.84
CA GLU A 44 3.42 -4.80 11.05
C GLU A 44 4.49 -4.32 10.07
N THR A 45 5.68 -4.94 10.13
CA THR A 45 6.81 -4.60 9.25
C THR A 45 7.34 -5.82 8.49
N GLU A 46 7.32 -7.00 9.11
CA GLU A 46 7.90 -8.23 8.56
C GLU A 46 7.22 -8.69 7.26
N ARG A 47 5.92 -8.43 7.12
CA ARG A 47 5.08 -8.89 6.00
C ARG A 47 4.64 -7.76 5.08
N VAL A 48 5.30 -6.61 5.18
CA VAL A 48 4.96 -5.41 4.41
C VAL A 48 5.95 -5.23 3.28
N VAL A 49 5.42 -5.02 2.07
CA VAL A 49 6.21 -4.73 0.86
C VAL A 49 5.66 -3.48 0.19
N SER A 50 6.52 -2.49 -0.04
CA SER A 50 6.18 -1.27 -0.78
C SER A 50 6.75 -1.30 -2.19
N THR A 51 6.02 -0.73 -3.14
CA THR A 51 6.60 -0.33 -4.42
C THR A 51 7.41 0.95 -4.25
N ASP A 52 8.19 1.30 -5.27
CA ASP A 52 8.71 2.67 -5.41
C ASP A 52 7.57 3.69 -5.52
N VAL A 53 7.88 4.95 -5.22
CA VAL A 53 6.99 6.08 -5.45
C VAL A 53 7.01 6.42 -6.94
N ILE A 54 5.84 6.42 -7.57
CA ILE A 54 5.67 6.62 -9.02
C ILE A 54 4.96 7.94 -9.27
N GLN A 55 5.39 8.70 -10.27
CA GLN A 55 4.72 9.96 -10.67
C GLN A 55 3.50 9.67 -11.56
N ASN A 56 2.39 10.37 -11.31
CA ASN A 56 1.10 10.19 -12.01
C ASN A 56 0.99 10.97 -13.34
N GLY A 57 1.93 11.86 -13.65
CA GLY A 57 1.90 12.73 -14.84
C GLY A 57 1.08 14.02 -14.68
N ASP A 58 0.44 14.21 -13.52
CA ASP A 58 -0.32 15.41 -13.13
C ASP A 58 0.35 16.18 -11.98
N TRP A 59 1.68 16.00 -11.82
CA TRP A 59 2.51 16.50 -10.71
C TRP A 59 2.23 15.86 -9.35
N THR A 60 1.39 14.84 -9.27
CA THR A 60 1.21 14.04 -8.06
C THR A 60 1.91 12.68 -8.15
N TYR A 61 1.95 11.98 -7.02
CA TYR A 61 2.61 10.69 -6.88
C TYR A 61 1.65 9.60 -6.37
N GLN A 62 2.08 8.36 -6.51
CA GLN A 62 1.40 7.17 -6.01
C GLN A 62 2.37 6.11 -5.47
N VAL A 63 1.89 5.27 -4.55
CA VAL A 63 2.62 4.12 -4.00
C VAL A 63 1.63 3.00 -3.63
N LEU A 64 2.05 1.74 -3.77
CA LEU A 64 1.31 0.57 -3.32
C LEU A 64 2.06 -0.08 -2.16
N VAL A 65 1.37 -0.31 -1.04
CA VAL A 65 1.94 -0.98 0.14
C VAL A 65 1.11 -2.22 0.46
N MET A 66 1.72 -3.39 0.26
CA MET A 66 1.11 -4.70 0.39
C MET A 66 1.40 -5.29 1.76
N LEU A 67 0.40 -5.93 2.38
CA LEU A 67 0.53 -6.72 3.59
C LEU A 67 0.15 -8.18 3.27
N GLU A 68 1.05 -9.12 3.54
CA GLU A 68 0.72 -10.55 3.47
C GLU A 68 0.03 -11.01 4.76
N THR A 69 -1.20 -11.51 4.62
CA THR A 69 -2.02 -12.02 5.71
C THR A 69 -2.11 -13.55 5.63
N THR A 70 -1.97 -14.18 6.80
CA THR A 70 -2.16 -15.63 7.02
C THR A 70 -3.47 -15.85 7.74
#